data_AF-S3DFV7-F1
#
_entry.id   AF-S3DFV7-F1
#
_cell.length_a   1.000
_cell.length_b   1.000
_cell.length_c   1.000
_cell.angle_alpha   90.00
_cell.angle_beta   90.00
_cell.angle_gamma   90.00
#
_symmetry.space_group_name_H-M   'P 1'
#
loop_
_entity.id
_entity.type
_entity.pdbx_description
1 polymer ?
#
loop_
_entity_poly.entity_id
_entity_poly.type
_entity_poly.pdbx_seq_one_letter_code
_entity_poly.pdbx_strand_id
1 'polypeptide(L)'
;MAFLARLSGALVVLTVFQCLCGAVSAEGVVGYERRQMRERSVGAGSKRATNTLATRDANNTALQFGSGVTRAANVTGGPEVQEVDFVDGLEFCLQSNQAMTFNVEIDNGINPGTLPDNTTALNSFSWVVTSSAPLTQVNAQMFVPFNRTKLVAMHPNGSSPSTMLMVYKRPLNATSGGFLPVNANQQIVRELPEDRIMVPLTQMDGRYTVLVTQARPVGGTGALKLSPIQILASRKAGRSLA
;
A
#
# COMPACT_ATOMS: atom_id res chain seq x y z
N MET A 1 -2.31 75.15 2.66
CA MET A 1 -1.16 75.10 3.58
C MET A 1 -1.40 73.99 4.59
N ALA A 2 -0.46 73.02 4.68
CA ALA A 2 -0.06 72.18 5.84
C ALA A 2 -1.15 71.37 6.62
N PHE A 3 -0.96 70.15 7.15
CA PHE A 3 0.12 69.15 7.19
C PHE A 3 -0.49 67.80 7.68
N LEU A 4 0.26 66.70 7.52
CA LEU A 4 0.01 65.28 7.83
C LEU A 4 -0.25 64.90 9.32
N ALA A 5 -0.89 63.73 9.54
CA ALA A 5 -0.37 62.51 10.25
C ALA A 5 -1.53 61.67 10.88
N ARG A 6 -1.81 60.44 10.42
CA ARG A 6 -1.29 59.09 10.81
C ARG A 6 -1.88 58.44 12.09
N LEU A 7 -2.63 57.35 11.84
CA LEU A 7 -2.56 55.98 12.42
C LEU A 7 -2.82 55.66 13.91
N SER A 8 -3.71 54.67 14.07
CA SER A 8 -3.62 53.44 14.90
C SER A 8 -4.53 53.33 16.14
N GLY A 9 -5.08 52.12 16.32
CA GLY A 9 -5.60 51.66 17.62
C GLY A 9 -6.87 50.82 17.56
N ALA A 10 -6.80 49.59 17.05
CA ALA A 10 -7.82 48.56 17.33
C ALA A 10 -7.13 47.37 18.01
N LEU A 11 -7.41 47.19 19.30
CA LEU A 11 -6.93 46.12 20.16
C LEU A 11 -8.14 45.44 20.80
N VAL A 12 -8.44 44.21 20.38
CA VAL A 12 -9.45 43.28 20.93
C VAL A 12 -8.94 41.88 20.56
N VAL A 13 -8.87 40.81 21.36
CA VAL A 13 -8.91 40.47 22.80
C VAL A 13 -8.73 38.93 22.82
N LEU A 14 -8.01 38.40 23.83
CA LEU A 14 -7.98 37.00 24.34
C LEU A 14 -7.53 35.87 23.36
N THR A 15 -6.75 34.85 23.73
CA THR A 15 -6.88 33.97 24.90
C THR A 15 -5.62 33.08 25.08
N VAL A 16 -5.07 33.04 26.30
CA VAL A 16 -4.57 31.91 27.13
C VAL A 16 -4.02 30.63 26.45
N PHE A 17 -2.77 30.22 26.73
CA PHE A 17 -2.44 28.94 27.42
C PHE A 17 -0.93 28.75 27.68
N GLN A 18 -0.62 28.53 28.97
CA GLN A 18 0.46 27.75 29.63
C GLN A 18 1.89 27.81 29.08
N CYS A 19 2.84 28.40 29.81
CA CYS A 19 3.52 27.94 31.04
C CYS A 19 4.72 27.02 30.76
N LEU A 20 5.86 27.53 31.23
CA LEU A 20 7.21 27.00 31.13
C LEU A 20 7.40 25.70 31.94
N CYS A 21 8.11 24.75 31.33
CA CYS A 21 9.21 23.97 31.91
C CYS A 21 10.09 23.63 30.72
N GLY A 22 11.33 24.09 30.61
CA GLY A 22 12.45 23.68 31.44
C GLY A 22 13.50 23.13 30.48
N ALA A 23 14.65 23.80 30.43
CA ALA A 23 15.75 23.57 29.49
C ALA A 23 16.55 22.29 29.77
N VAL A 24 17.62 22.10 28.96
CA VAL A 24 18.77 21.16 29.10
C VAL A 24 18.47 19.77 28.49
N SER A 25 19.30 19.13 27.65
CA SER A 25 20.75 19.21 27.42
C SER A 25 21.09 18.77 25.99
N ALA A 26 22.12 19.37 25.41
CA ALA A 26 22.84 18.81 24.27
C ALA A 26 24.11 18.12 24.79
N GLU A 27 24.21 16.80 24.59
CA GLU A 27 25.43 15.99 24.69
C GLU A 27 25.10 14.56 24.22
N GLY A 28 25.99 13.92 23.45
CA GLY A 28 25.99 12.46 23.35
C GLY A 28 25.92 11.87 21.94
N VAL A 29 27.10 11.80 21.31
CA VAL A 29 27.46 10.86 20.24
C VAL A 29 27.32 9.40 20.74
N VAL A 30 27.10 8.46 19.81
CA VAL A 30 27.27 6.99 19.91
C VAL A 30 26.06 6.19 20.41
N GLY A 31 25.59 5.23 19.59
CA GLY A 31 24.68 4.19 20.09
C GLY A 31 23.95 3.29 19.09
N TYR A 32 24.44 3.13 17.85
CA TYR A 32 23.93 2.09 16.93
C TYR A 32 24.67 0.78 17.23
N GLU A 33 24.30 0.07 18.31
CA GLU A 33 24.59 -1.36 18.54
C GLU A 33 24.24 -1.75 19.99
N ARG A 34 23.03 -2.29 20.21
CA ARG A 34 22.74 -3.32 21.22
C ARG A 34 21.26 -3.71 21.20
N ARG A 35 20.89 -4.60 20.29
CA ARG A 35 19.66 -5.41 20.39
C ARG A 35 19.86 -6.83 19.83
N GLN A 36 20.97 -7.46 20.21
CA GLN A 36 21.04 -8.92 20.25
C GLN A 36 21.65 -9.32 21.59
N MET A 37 21.14 -10.43 22.15
CA MET A 37 21.42 -10.98 23.46
C MET A 37 20.59 -10.43 24.63
N ARG A 38 19.30 -10.83 24.67
CA ARG A 38 18.71 -11.31 25.92
C ARG A 38 17.53 -12.25 25.67
N GLU A 39 17.81 -13.45 25.15
CA GLU A 39 16.89 -14.58 25.27
C GLU A 39 17.62 -15.75 25.93
N ARG A 40 17.50 -15.81 27.27
CA ARG A 40 17.60 -17.03 28.06
C ARG A 40 16.89 -16.77 29.39
N SER A 41 15.63 -17.21 29.48
CA SER A 41 15.12 -18.00 30.61
C SER A 41 13.60 -18.21 30.51
N VAL A 42 13.25 -19.46 30.19
CA VAL A 42 12.04 -20.27 30.45
C VAL A 42 10.99 -19.70 31.43
N GLY A 43 9.71 -19.83 31.08
CA GLY A 43 8.59 -19.77 32.03
C GLY A 43 7.22 -19.87 31.35
N ALA A 44 6.47 -20.93 31.68
CA ALA A 44 5.25 -21.40 31.03
C ALA A 44 4.02 -20.47 31.12
N GLY A 45 3.15 -20.58 30.11
CA GLY A 45 1.69 -20.45 30.28
C GLY A 45 1.06 -19.10 29.91
N SER A 46 0.79 -18.89 28.61
CA SER A 46 -0.44 -18.20 28.18
C SER A 46 -0.69 -18.46 26.70
N LYS A 47 -1.73 -19.24 26.39
CA LYS A 47 -2.29 -19.35 25.04
C LYS A 47 -2.94 -18.03 24.69
N ARG A 48 -2.22 -17.13 24.02
CA ARG A 48 -2.77 -15.92 23.41
C ARG A 48 -2.18 -15.77 22.01
N ALA A 49 -3.07 -15.90 21.03
CA ALA A 49 -2.94 -15.63 19.60
C ALA A 49 -1.50 -15.58 19.05
N THR A 50 -1.14 -16.64 18.33
CA THR A 50 0.04 -16.79 17.51
C THR A 50 0.28 -15.52 16.70
N ASN A 51 1.20 -14.68 17.17
CA ASN A 51 1.92 -13.76 16.31
C ASN A 51 2.74 -14.68 15.40
N THR A 52 2.28 -14.91 14.17
CA THR A 52 3.03 -15.69 13.19
C THR A 52 4.37 -14.97 13.05
N LEU A 53 5.42 -15.56 13.62
CA LEU A 53 6.78 -15.05 13.48
C LEU A 53 7.09 -15.11 12.00
N ALA A 54 6.95 -13.96 11.34
CA ALA A 54 7.42 -13.80 9.99
C ALA A 54 8.95 -13.76 10.10
N THR A 55 9.59 -14.75 9.49
CA THR A 55 11.05 -14.80 9.48
C THR A 55 11.49 -13.86 8.37
N ARG A 56 12.00 -12.68 8.75
CA ARG A 56 12.70 -11.82 7.80
C ARG A 56 13.88 -12.60 7.26
N ASP A 57 13.84 -12.95 5.98
CA ASP A 57 14.98 -13.64 5.36
C ASP A 57 16.15 -12.67 5.35
N ALA A 58 17.19 -13.00 6.13
CA ALA A 58 18.40 -12.17 6.25
C ALA A 58 19.08 -11.92 4.89
N ASN A 59 18.74 -12.71 3.87
CA ASN A 59 19.23 -12.55 2.50
C ASN A 59 18.48 -11.47 1.70
N ASN A 60 17.26 -11.08 2.11
CA ASN A 60 16.43 -10.08 1.43
C ASN A 60 16.47 -8.74 2.18
N THR A 61 17.65 -8.12 2.27
CA THR A 61 17.75 -6.71 2.66
C THR A 61 17.20 -5.84 1.53
N ALA A 62 16.37 -4.83 1.87
CA ALA A 62 15.59 -3.98 0.95
C ALA A 62 16.01 -4.07 -0.52
N LEU A 63 15.33 -4.94 -1.27
CA LEU A 63 15.71 -5.30 -2.63
C LEU A 63 15.50 -4.13 -3.57
N GLN A 64 16.46 -3.94 -4.48
CA GLN A 64 16.26 -3.00 -5.58
C GLN A 64 15.33 -3.61 -6.62
N PHE A 65 14.55 -2.73 -7.26
CA PHE A 65 13.74 -3.12 -8.42
C PHE A 65 14.61 -3.57 -9.59
N GLY A 66 14.08 -4.47 -10.39
CA GLY A 66 14.72 -4.98 -11.59
C GLY A 66 14.45 -6.46 -11.81
N SER A 67 15.00 -6.96 -12.90
CA SER A 67 15.00 -8.39 -13.26
C SER A 67 16.35 -9.04 -13.03
N GLY A 68 16.35 -10.37 -13.03
CA GLY A 68 17.55 -11.18 -12.93
C GLY A 68 17.84 -11.66 -11.51
N VAL A 69 18.76 -12.62 -11.43
CA VAL A 69 19.01 -13.40 -10.21
C VAL A 69 19.47 -12.58 -9.00
N THR A 70 20.10 -11.42 -9.22
CA THR A 70 20.58 -10.54 -8.13
C THR A 70 19.51 -9.58 -7.61
N ARG A 71 18.35 -9.50 -8.26
CA ARG A 71 17.18 -8.69 -7.88
C ARG A 71 15.97 -9.54 -7.51
N ALA A 72 16.12 -10.86 -7.63
CA ALA A 72 15.08 -11.80 -7.30
C ALA A 72 15.01 -12.01 -5.79
N ALA A 73 13.82 -11.84 -5.24
CA ALA A 73 13.49 -12.30 -3.91
C ALA A 73 13.36 -13.82 -3.93
N ASN A 74 14.04 -14.48 -3.00
CA ASN A 74 13.91 -15.92 -2.82
C ASN A 74 12.78 -16.24 -1.85
N VAL A 75 12.01 -17.27 -2.18
CA VAL A 75 10.95 -17.83 -1.36
C VAL A 75 11.31 -19.30 -1.15
N THR A 76 11.71 -19.67 0.06
CA THR A 76 12.14 -21.05 0.36
C THR A 76 11.01 -22.08 0.21
N GLY A 77 9.76 -21.65 0.39
CA GLY A 77 8.60 -22.53 0.53
C GLY A 77 8.51 -23.14 1.93
N GLY A 78 7.32 -23.60 2.32
CA GLY A 78 7.04 -24.19 3.62
C GLY A 78 5.95 -23.46 4.42
N PRO A 79 5.79 -23.81 5.70
CA PRO A 79 4.73 -23.25 6.55
C PRO A 79 5.03 -21.84 7.08
N GLU A 80 6.27 -21.36 6.93
CA GLU A 80 6.70 -20.06 7.46
C GLU A 80 6.32 -18.91 6.53
N VAL A 81 5.97 -17.78 7.13
CA VAL A 81 5.77 -16.51 6.41
C VAL A 81 7.13 -15.85 6.22
N GLN A 82 7.40 -15.45 4.99
CA GLN A 82 8.62 -14.76 4.58
C GLN A 82 8.29 -13.31 4.23
N GLU A 83 9.13 -12.40 4.69
CA GLU A 83 9.01 -10.97 4.42
C GLU A 83 10.05 -10.54 3.39
N VAL A 84 9.60 -9.73 2.44
CA VAL A 84 10.43 -9.18 1.38
C VAL A 84 10.12 -7.69 1.25
N ASP A 85 11.10 -6.85 1.56
CA ASP A 85 11.02 -5.40 1.42
C ASP A 85 11.72 -4.95 0.14
N PHE A 86 11.16 -3.93 -0.52
CA PHE A 86 11.78 -3.22 -1.62
C PHE A 86 12.14 -1.79 -1.22
N VAL A 87 13.08 -1.18 -1.95
CA VAL A 87 13.64 0.15 -1.62
C VAL A 87 12.62 1.30 -1.60
N ASP A 88 11.45 1.18 -2.23
CA ASP A 88 10.40 2.22 -2.15
C ASP A 88 9.42 2.02 -0.97
N GLY A 89 9.60 0.95 -0.18
CA GLY A 89 8.70 0.58 0.90
C GLY A 89 7.58 -0.40 0.50
N LEU A 90 7.52 -0.85 -0.76
CA LEU A 90 6.72 -2.00 -1.17
C LEU A 90 7.21 -3.24 -0.44
N GLU A 91 6.28 -3.93 0.20
CA GLU A 91 6.60 -5.08 1.03
C GLU A 91 5.65 -6.24 0.73
N PHE A 92 6.16 -7.45 0.80
CA PHE A 92 5.39 -8.69 0.70
C PHE A 92 5.62 -9.54 1.94
N CYS A 93 4.55 -9.91 2.61
CA CYS A 93 4.54 -11.03 3.55
C CYS A 93 3.88 -12.21 2.85
N LEU A 94 4.62 -13.27 2.55
CA LEU A 94 4.07 -14.40 1.81
C LEU A 94 4.46 -15.75 2.38
N GLN A 95 3.54 -16.69 2.21
CA GLN A 95 3.73 -18.11 2.47
C GLN A 95 3.40 -18.89 1.20
N SER A 96 4.28 -19.81 0.83
CA SER A 96 4.13 -20.66 -0.36
C SER A 96 4.48 -22.09 0.01
N ASN A 97 3.79 -23.07 -0.58
CA ASN A 97 4.14 -24.49 -0.41
C ASN A 97 5.30 -24.93 -1.33
N GLN A 98 5.75 -24.05 -2.24
CA GLN A 98 6.81 -24.34 -3.19
C GLN A 98 7.90 -23.27 -3.13
N ALA A 99 9.14 -23.72 -3.26
CA ALA A 99 10.26 -22.82 -3.47
C ALA A 99 10.08 -22.08 -4.80
N MET A 100 10.25 -20.76 -4.79
CA MET A 100 10.13 -19.92 -5.97
C MET A 100 10.97 -18.66 -5.80
N THR A 101 11.21 -17.96 -6.90
CA THR A 101 11.75 -16.60 -6.86
C THR A 101 10.78 -15.64 -7.52
N PHE A 102 10.82 -14.37 -7.13
CA PHE A 102 10.09 -13.34 -7.85
C PHE A 102 10.88 -12.04 -7.93
N ASN A 103 10.64 -11.29 -9.00
CA ASN A 103 11.21 -9.98 -9.24
C ASN A 103 10.10 -8.93 -9.19
N VAL A 104 10.47 -7.69 -8.87
CA VAL A 104 9.60 -6.53 -9.01
C VAL A 104 10.32 -5.50 -9.85
N GLU A 105 9.72 -5.14 -10.97
CA GLU A 105 10.19 -4.09 -11.87
C GLU A 105 9.27 -2.88 -11.81
N ILE A 106 9.83 -1.70 -12.04
CA ILE A 106 9.03 -0.47 -12.20
C ILE A 106 8.84 -0.24 -13.69
N ASP A 107 7.61 -0.31 -14.17
CA ASP A 107 7.26 0.09 -15.52
C ASP A 107 6.68 1.52 -15.51
N ASN A 108 7.34 2.41 -16.24
CA ASN A 108 7.00 3.83 -16.30
C ASN A 108 5.94 4.10 -17.36
N GLY A 109 4.98 4.93 -17.00
CA GLY A 109 3.80 5.20 -17.81
C GLY A 109 2.68 4.19 -17.53
N ILE A 110 1.45 4.70 -17.44
CA ILE A 110 0.24 3.89 -17.40
C ILE A 110 -0.64 4.37 -18.52
N ASN A 111 -1.01 3.48 -19.43
CA ASN A 111 -1.91 3.81 -20.52
C ASN A 111 -3.29 4.16 -19.95
N PRO A 112 -3.78 5.41 -20.09
CA PRO A 112 -5.08 5.81 -19.55
C PRO A 112 -6.24 4.98 -20.10
N GLY A 113 -6.15 4.47 -21.33
CA GLY A 113 -7.16 3.60 -21.93
C GLY A 113 -7.26 2.21 -21.29
N THR A 114 -6.36 1.87 -20.37
CA THR A 114 -6.42 0.62 -19.58
C THR A 114 -6.96 0.83 -18.17
N LEU A 115 -7.26 2.07 -17.79
CA LEU A 115 -7.83 2.40 -16.48
C LEU A 115 -9.36 2.25 -16.52
N PRO A 116 -9.99 1.79 -15.42
CA PRO A 116 -11.43 1.87 -15.28
C PRO A 116 -11.95 3.31 -15.34
N ASP A 117 -13.20 3.47 -15.77
CA ASP A 117 -13.87 4.78 -15.79
C ASP A 117 -13.84 5.45 -14.41
N ASN A 118 -13.72 6.78 -14.41
CA ASN A 118 -13.67 7.61 -13.20
C ASN A 118 -12.53 7.26 -12.23
N THR A 119 -11.43 6.71 -12.75
CA THR A 119 -10.21 6.48 -11.97
C THR A 119 -9.02 7.18 -12.59
N THR A 120 -8.09 7.58 -11.73
CA THR A 120 -6.81 8.18 -12.15
C THR A 120 -5.70 7.49 -11.39
N ALA A 121 -4.60 7.16 -12.06
CA ALA A 121 -3.45 6.58 -11.38
C ALA A 121 -2.83 7.61 -10.41
N LEU A 122 -2.60 7.20 -9.16
CA LEU A 122 -1.91 8.03 -8.17
C LEU A 122 -0.45 8.23 -8.59
N ASN A 123 0.19 7.19 -9.12
CA ASN A 123 1.57 7.21 -9.60
C ASN A 123 1.63 7.15 -11.12
N SER A 124 2.72 7.65 -11.72
CA SER A 124 2.97 7.56 -13.16
C SER A 124 3.65 6.24 -13.57
N PHE A 125 3.66 5.24 -12.68
CA PHE A 125 4.32 3.96 -12.87
C PHE A 125 3.50 2.84 -12.23
N SER A 126 3.86 1.61 -12.55
CA SER A 126 3.29 0.40 -11.97
C SER A 126 4.37 -0.59 -11.59
N TRP A 127 4.13 -1.36 -10.54
CA TRP A 127 4.99 -2.49 -10.17
C TRP A 127 4.64 -3.70 -11.02
N VAL A 128 5.63 -4.28 -11.69
CA VAL A 128 5.51 -5.49 -12.49
C VAL A 128 6.15 -6.62 -11.71
N VAL A 129 5.32 -7.52 -11.18
CA VAL A 129 5.77 -8.68 -10.40
C VAL A 129 5.80 -9.88 -11.33
N THR A 130 6.96 -10.53 -11.42
CA THR A 130 7.16 -11.77 -12.19
C THR A 130 7.73 -12.83 -11.28
N SER A 131 7.21 -14.07 -11.33
CA SER A 131 7.77 -15.18 -10.56
C SER A 131 8.28 -16.32 -11.43
N SER A 132 9.18 -17.12 -10.88
CA SER A 132 9.64 -18.36 -11.50
C SER A 132 8.55 -19.45 -11.53
N ALA A 133 7.44 -19.26 -10.81
CA ALA A 133 6.36 -20.21 -10.67
C ALA A 133 4.98 -19.50 -10.77
N PRO A 134 4.62 -18.99 -11.96
CA PRO A 134 3.50 -18.05 -12.14
C PRO A 134 2.12 -18.62 -11.81
N LEU A 135 1.98 -19.95 -11.77
CA LEU A 135 0.73 -20.65 -11.46
C LEU A 135 0.64 -21.09 -10.00
N THR A 136 1.69 -20.86 -9.21
CA THR A 136 1.73 -21.26 -7.81
C THR A 136 0.80 -20.38 -7.00
N GLN A 137 -0.12 -21.02 -6.28
CA GLN A 137 -0.94 -20.34 -5.30
C GLN A 137 -0.09 -19.99 -4.07
N VAL A 138 -0.23 -18.76 -3.63
CA VAL A 138 0.42 -18.25 -2.43
C VAL A 138 -0.62 -17.74 -1.45
N ASN A 139 -0.29 -17.73 -0.16
CA ASN A 139 -0.98 -16.91 0.82
C ASN A 139 -0.13 -15.69 1.08
N ALA A 140 -0.43 -14.58 0.42
CA ALA A 140 0.40 -13.38 0.47
C ALA A 140 -0.40 -12.13 0.84
N GLN A 141 0.29 -11.20 1.49
CA GLN A 141 -0.16 -9.84 1.72
C GLN A 141 0.89 -8.91 1.12
N MET A 142 0.44 -8.01 0.25
CA MET A 142 1.27 -6.96 -0.31
C MET A 142 0.93 -5.64 0.39
N PHE A 143 1.93 -4.95 0.90
CA PHE A 143 1.82 -3.64 1.51
C PHE A 143 2.34 -2.60 0.53
N VAL A 144 1.42 -1.89 -0.10
CA VAL A 144 1.73 -0.91 -1.15
C VAL A 144 1.86 0.48 -0.53
N PRO A 145 3.03 1.13 -0.59
CA PRO A 145 3.18 2.49 -0.11
C PRO A 145 2.42 3.46 -1.02
N PHE A 146 1.88 4.53 -0.43
CA PHE A 146 1.26 5.60 -1.21
C PHE A 146 1.74 6.98 -0.79
N ASN A 147 1.78 7.91 -1.74
CA ASN A 147 2.17 9.29 -1.48
C ASN A 147 0.93 10.13 -1.12
N ARG A 148 0.74 10.40 0.17
CA ARG A 148 -0.37 11.22 0.68
C ARG A 148 -0.34 12.65 0.12
N THR A 149 0.83 13.28 0.00
CA THR A 149 0.97 14.63 -0.55
C THR A 149 0.45 14.70 -1.98
N LYS A 150 0.73 13.68 -2.79
CA LYS A 150 0.24 13.60 -4.17
C LYS A 150 -1.28 13.41 -4.22
N LEU A 151 -1.85 12.58 -3.34
CA LEU A 151 -3.31 12.43 -3.24
C LEU A 151 -3.97 13.77 -2.90
N VAL A 152 -3.43 14.50 -1.91
CA VAL A 152 -3.95 15.82 -1.51
C VAL A 152 -3.84 16.84 -2.65
N ALA A 153 -2.75 16.82 -3.41
CA ALA A 153 -2.57 17.70 -4.58
C ALA A 153 -3.58 17.39 -5.70
N MET A 154 -3.93 16.12 -5.90
CA MET A 154 -4.94 15.71 -6.90
C MET A 154 -6.37 16.05 -6.44
N HIS A 155 -6.62 16.02 -5.13
CA HIS A 155 -7.95 16.21 -4.56
C HIS A 155 -7.89 17.00 -3.24
N PRO A 156 -7.78 18.35 -3.33
CA PRO A 156 -7.54 19.22 -2.18
C PRO A 156 -8.74 19.36 -1.22
N ASN A 157 -9.96 19.06 -1.68
CA ASN A 157 -11.21 19.29 -0.92
C ASN A 157 -11.56 18.18 0.10
N GLY A 158 -10.56 17.54 0.70
CA GLY A 158 -10.77 16.50 1.72
C GLY A 158 -10.83 15.09 1.14
N SER A 159 -9.66 14.56 0.81
CA SER A 159 -9.49 13.17 0.39
C SER A 159 -9.07 12.33 1.58
N SER A 160 -9.90 11.38 1.99
CA SER A 160 -9.42 10.31 2.86
C SER A 160 -8.84 9.20 1.98
N PRO A 161 -7.53 8.88 2.11
CA PRO A 161 -6.92 7.72 1.49
C PRO A 161 -7.79 6.46 1.59
N SER A 162 -8.36 6.19 2.76
CA SER A 162 -9.19 5.01 3.00
C SER A 162 -10.46 4.91 2.14
N THR A 163 -10.95 6.04 1.64
CA THR A 163 -12.17 6.09 0.82
C THR A 163 -11.90 6.16 -0.67
N MET A 164 -10.69 6.55 -1.08
CA MET A 164 -10.39 6.88 -2.48
C MET A 164 -9.31 5.99 -3.08
N LEU A 165 -8.39 5.45 -2.29
CA LEU A 165 -7.29 4.65 -2.82
C LEU A 165 -7.66 3.17 -2.93
N MET A 166 -7.23 2.57 -4.03
CA MET A 166 -7.32 1.14 -4.24
C MET A 166 -6.22 0.66 -5.17
N VAL A 167 -5.70 -0.54 -4.89
CA VAL A 167 -4.75 -1.22 -5.74
C VAL A 167 -5.48 -2.00 -6.83
N TYR A 168 -5.04 -1.83 -8.06
CA TYR A 168 -5.55 -2.58 -9.21
C TYR A 168 -4.44 -3.43 -9.81
N LYS A 169 -4.83 -4.57 -10.39
CA LYS A 169 -3.94 -5.52 -11.06
C LYS A 169 -4.36 -5.72 -12.51
N ARG A 170 -3.38 -5.93 -13.37
CA ARG A 170 -3.54 -6.38 -14.75
C ARG A 170 -2.61 -7.58 -15.01
N PRO A 171 -3.01 -8.59 -15.79
CA PRO A 171 -2.11 -9.68 -16.18
C PRO A 171 -0.91 -9.17 -16.99
N LEU A 172 0.26 -9.79 -16.83
CA LEU A 172 1.53 -9.36 -17.45
C LEU A 172 1.47 -9.29 -18.98
N ASN A 173 0.80 -10.25 -19.61
CA ASN A 173 0.72 -10.39 -21.07
C ASN A 173 -0.65 -9.99 -21.64
N ALA A 174 -1.39 -9.15 -20.92
CA ALA A 174 -2.70 -8.71 -21.37
C ALA A 174 -2.58 -7.81 -22.62
N THR A 175 -2.95 -8.35 -23.78
CA THR A 175 -3.09 -7.57 -25.03
C THR A 175 -4.39 -6.78 -25.07
N SER A 176 -5.38 -7.19 -24.29
CA SER A 176 -6.68 -6.54 -24.13
C SER A 176 -7.11 -6.57 -22.66
N GLY A 177 -8.10 -5.76 -22.30
CA GLY A 177 -8.58 -5.63 -20.92
C GLY A 177 -7.76 -4.65 -20.08
N GLY A 178 -8.44 -4.03 -19.12
CA GLY A 178 -7.89 -3.01 -18.22
C GLY A 178 -7.41 -3.55 -16.88
N PHE A 179 -7.02 -2.62 -16.02
CA PHE A 179 -6.76 -2.85 -14.61
C PHE A 179 -8.06 -3.22 -13.88
N LEU A 180 -8.02 -4.26 -13.04
CA LEU A 180 -9.14 -4.70 -12.21
C LEU A 180 -8.78 -4.58 -10.73
N PRO A 181 -9.75 -4.26 -9.86
CA PRO A 181 -9.45 -4.08 -8.44
C PRO A 181 -9.07 -5.42 -7.81
N VAL A 182 -7.97 -5.45 -7.05
CA VAL A 182 -7.50 -6.67 -6.40
C VAL A 182 -8.32 -6.91 -5.14
N ASN A 183 -9.17 -7.94 -5.09
CA ASN A 183 -9.93 -8.27 -3.88
C ASN A 183 -10.56 -7.02 -3.23
N ALA A 184 -11.37 -6.28 -4.00
CA ALA A 184 -11.80 -4.90 -3.70
C ALA A 184 -12.38 -4.65 -2.30
N ASN A 185 -12.88 -5.70 -1.63
CA ASN A 185 -13.51 -5.65 -0.31
C ASN A 185 -12.60 -6.09 0.83
N GLN A 186 -11.37 -6.49 0.51
CA GLN A 186 -10.40 -7.02 1.45
C GLN A 186 -9.12 -6.16 1.50
N GLN A 187 -9.04 -5.10 0.69
CA GLN A 187 -7.98 -4.12 0.81
C GLN A 187 -8.21 -3.25 2.05
N ILE A 188 -7.14 -3.02 2.81
CA ILE A 188 -7.17 -2.17 4.00
C ILE A 188 -6.16 -1.05 3.81
N VAL A 189 -6.65 0.18 3.73
CA VAL A 189 -5.79 1.37 3.72
C VAL A 189 -5.46 1.73 5.17
N ARG A 190 -4.18 1.69 5.51
CA ARG A 190 -3.66 2.10 6.81
C ARG A 190 -3.11 3.51 6.67
N GLU A 191 -3.76 4.43 7.37
CA GLU A 191 -3.39 5.84 7.42
C GLU A 191 -2.65 6.11 8.73
N LEU A 192 -1.40 6.57 8.65
CA LEU A 192 -0.51 6.82 9.79
C LEU A 192 -0.26 5.61 10.73
N PRO A 193 0.98 5.39 11.19
CA PRO A 193 2.21 6.08 10.81
C PRO A 193 2.75 5.69 9.42
N GLU A 194 2.17 4.69 8.75
CA GLU A 194 2.86 3.97 7.67
C GLU A 194 2.32 4.16 6.24
N ASP A 195 1.25 4.92 6.02
CA ASP A 195 0.68 5.26 4.69
C ASP A 195 0.81 4.14 3.63
N ARG A 196 0.16 3.00 3.93
CA ARG A 196 0.21 1.77 3.12
C ARG A 196 -1.19 1.21 2.84
N ILE A 197 -1.32 0.50 1.73
CA ILE A 197 -2.50 -0.31 1.38
C ILE A 197 -2.13 -1.78 1.51
N MET A 198 -2.78 -2.49 2.42
CA MET A 198 -2.64 -3.94 2.56
C MET A 198 -3.57 -4.63 1.55
N VAL A 199 -3.01 -5.51 0.72
CA VAL A 199 -3.71 -6.21 -0.34
C VAL A 199 -3.48 -7.71 -0.21
N PRO A 200 -4.52 -8.52 0.07
CA PRO A 200 -4.37 -9.97 0.06
C PRO A 200 -4.22 -10.47 -1.38
N LEU A 201 -3.30 -11.41 -1.61
CA LEU A 201 -2.98 -11.99 -2.90
C LEU A 201 -2.98 -13.53 -2.80
N THR A 202 -3.58 -14.16 -3.82
CA THR A 202 -3.50 -15.61 -4.04
C THR A 202 -2.52 -16.00 -5.15
N GLN A 203 -2.05 -15.01 -5.91
CA GLN A 203 -1.09 -15.14 -7.01
C GLN A 203 -0.29 -13.83 -7.15
N MET A 204 1.04 -13.95 -7.19
CA MET A 204 1.96 -12.82 -7.21
C MET A 204 2.01 -12.11 -8.56
N ASP A 205 2.08 -12.87 -9.66
CA ASP A 205 2.35 -12.33 -10.99
C ASP A 205 1.30 -11.34 -11.47
N GLY A 206 1.76 -10.18 -11.95
CA GLY A 206 0.89 -9.15 -12.50
C GLY A 206 1.52 -7.77 -12.45
N ARG A 207 0.83 -6.84 -13.09
CA ARG A 207 1.13 -5.42 -13.07
C ARG A 207 0.18 -4.72 -12.10
N TYR A 208 0.72 -4.03 -11.11
CA TYR A 208 -0.01 -3.41 -10.02
C TYR A 208 0.15 -1.89 -10.04
N THR A 209 -0.94 -1.17 -9.75
CA THR A 209 -0.89 0.28 -9.59
C THR A 209 -1.92 0.74 -8.56
N VAL A 210 -1.65 1.87 -7.91
CA VAL A 210 -2.59 2.54 -7.02
C VAL A 210 -3.43 3.51 -7.85
N LEU A 211 -4.74 3.33 -7.84
CA LEU A 211 -5.69 4.25 -8.46
C LEU A 211 -6.42 5.05 -7.39
N VAL A 212 -6.61 6.33 -7.71
CA VAL A 212 -7.57 7.19 -7.04
C VAL A 212 -8.93 6.95 -7.70
N THR A 213 -9.89 6.57 -6.87
CA THR A 213 -11.27 6.25 -7.24
C THR A 213 -12.22 7.31 -6.65
N GLN A 214 -13.48 7.28 -7.07
CA GLN A 214 -14.51 8.06 -6.40
C GLN A 214 -14.60 7.67 -4.92
N ALA A 215 -14.78 8.67 -4.05
CA ALA A 215 -14.89 8.46 -2.62
C ALA A 215 -15.97 7.43 -2.29
N ARG A 216 -15.57 6.38 -1.57
CA ARG A 216 -16.49 5.39 -1.01
C ARG A 216 -17.09 5.93 0.29
N PRO A 217 -18.35 5.60 0.60
CA PRO A 217 -18.89 5.83 1.94
C PRO A 217 -18.03 5.12 2.98
N VAL A 218 -17.69 5.81 4.07
CA VAL A 218 -16.97 5.22 5.20
C VAL A 218 -17.82 4.05 5.75
N GLY A 219 -17.28 2.82 5.72
CA GLY A 219 -17.99 1.60 6.12
C GLY A 219 -18.79 0.89 5.02
N GLY A 220 -18.73 1.34 3.77
CA GLY A 220 -19.34 0.64 2.64
C GLY A 220 -18.52 -0.57 2.21
N THR A 221 -19.07 -1.78 2.34
CA THR A 221 -18.57 -2.97 1.63
C THR A 221 -18.69 -2.69 0.12
N GLY A 222 -17.56 -2.65 -0.57
CA GLY A 222 -17.41 -2.24 -1.96
C GLY A 222 -18.11 -3.18 -2.96
N ALA A 223 -19.41 -3.01 -3.11
CA ALA A 223 -20.01 -3.21 -4.41
C ALA A 223 -19.67 -1.97 -5.24
N LEU A 224 -18.66 -2.07 -6.11
CA LEU A 224 -18.60 -1.17 -7.27
C LEU A 224 -19.96 -1.29 -7.95
N LYS A 225 -20.76 -0.23 -7.90
CA LYS A 225 -22.03 -0.14 -8.60
C LYS A 225 -21.70 -0.31 -10.09
N LEU A 226 -21.89 -1.53 -10.60
CA LEU A 226 -21.74 -1.83 -12.02
C LEU A 226 -22.52 -0.78 -12.80
N SER A 227 -21.90 -0.19 -13.82
CA SER A 227 -22.58 0.76 -14.68
C SER A 227 -23.85 0.10 -15.27
N PRO A 228 -24.92 0.85 -15.55
CA PRO A 228 -26.16 0.29 -16.12
C PRO A 228 -25.94 -0.56 -17.39
N ILE A 229 -24.84 -0.29 -18.11
CA ILE A 229 -24.43 -1.02 -19.32
C ILE A 229 -24.00 -2.46 -18.99
N GLN A 230 -23.35 -2.72 -17.84
CA GLN A 230 -22.94 -4.08 -17.45
C GLN A 230 -24.09 -4.93 -16.89
N ILE A 231 -25.17 -4.30 -16.40
CA ILE A 231 -26.39 -5.01 -15.98
C ILE A 231 -27.10 -5.66 -17.19
N LEU A 232 -27.00 -5.04 -18.37
CA LEU A 232 -27.60 -5.56 -19.60
C LEU A 232 -26.90 -6.83 -20.13
N ALA A 233 -25.59 -6.97 -19.88
CA ALA A 233 -24.83 -8.14 -20.30
C ALA A 233 -25.15 -9.38 -19.45
N SER A 234 -25.38 -9.22 -18.14
CA SER A 234 -25.75 -10.32 -17.24
C SER A 234 -27.15 -10.88 -17.49
N ARG A 235 -28.11 -10.03 -17.90
CA ARG A 235 -29.48 -10.51 -18.23
C ARG A 235 -29.56 -11.27 -19.55
N LYS A 236 -28.61 -11.08 -20.48
CA LYS A 236 -28.64 -11.74 -21.79
C LYS A 236 -28.09 -13.17 -21.78
N ALA A 237 -27.31 -13.55 -20.76
CA ALA A 237 -26.76 -14.89 -20.60
C ALA A 237 -27.73 -15.89 -19.92
N GLY A 238 -28.83 -15.42 -19.32
CA GLY A 238 -29.78 -16.26 -18.57
C GLY A 238 -31.04 -16.69 -19.33
N ARG A 239 -31.18 -16.37 -20.62
CA ARG A 239 -32.30 -16.82 -21.46
C ARG A 239 -31.80 -17.86 -22.47
N SER A 240 -31.48 -19.05 -21.99
CA SER A 240 -31.54 -20.26 -22.82
C SER A 240 -32.97 -20.76 -22.81
N LEU A 241 -33.50 -20.96 -24.02
CA LEU A 241 -34.86 -21.32 -24.34
C LEU A 241 -35.30 -22.65 -23.69
N ALA A 242 -36.52 -22.64 -23.15
CA ALA A 242 -37.43 -23.78 -23.24
C ALA A 242 -38.23 -23.63 -24.54
#